data_AF-A0A7L2QT08-F1
#
_entry.id   AF-A0A7L2QT08-F1
#
_cell.length_a   1.000
_cell.length_b   1.000
_cell.length_c   1.000
_cell.angle_alpha   90.00
_cell.angle_beta   90.00
_cell.angle_gamma   90.00
#
_symmetry.space_group_name_H-M   'P 1'
#
loop_
_entity.id
_entity.type
_entity.pdbx_description
1 polymer ?
#
loop_
_entity_poly.entity_id
_entity_poly.type
_entity_poly.pdbx_seq_one_letter_code
_entity_poly.pdbx_strand_id
1 'polypeptide(L)'
;PLLRRGLAVAAGPPSTRQLREAEEAAPVFQYAGKAAKRKDRVFVWGFSYSGALGVPSFVKPDAGWKKPRRIQPTPYRLETEEKISSAACGYGFTLLASNTRDITKVWGMGLNKDSQLGFQRSRRDQTKGYEYVLEPSPIPLPLEKPQQTRVLQVSCGRAHSLVLTDSEGVFTMGNNSYGQCGRKVVEDEIYSESHLIHQLKEFDSRVVQVRGSSELSLGHYNITSVPTKLHGDIAGVNIIQVSSYGDCCLAVSDEGDVFGWGNSEYLQLASVTETTQVNVPRHLPFKIGKVKEAACGGTGNVVLTEEGNVFVWGYGILGKGPNLIETAVPEMIPPSLFGWSDFSPDIRVAHVRCGLSQFAALTNRGELFVWGKNLRGCLGTGRMEDQYFPWRVTVPGEVVDVACGVDHMVSMVRSFT
;
A
#
# COMPACT_ATOMS: atom_id res chain seq x y z
N PRO A 1 -45.25 -28.37 -72.04
CA PRO A 1 -43.97 -27.68 -72.35
C PRO A 1 -43.32 -27.17 -71.04
N LEU A 2 -42.49 -28.01 -70.40
CA LEU A 2 -41.03 -27.83 -70.25
C LEU A 2 -40.62 -26.53 -69.54
N LEU A 3 -39.69 -26.43 -68.59
CA LEU A 3 -38.91 -27.29 -67.70
C LEU A 3 -37.97 -26.31 -66.96
N ARG A 4 -37.69 -26.48 -65.66
CA ARG A 4 -36.38 -26.30 -64.98
C ARG A 4 -36.55 -25.92 -63.50
N ARG A 5 -36.57 -26.94 -62.63
CA ARG A 5 -36.07 -26.81 -61.26
C ARG A 5 -34.58 -27.12 -61.30
N GLY A 6 -33.73 -26.09 -61.17
CA GLY A 6 -32.30 -26.27 -60.95
C GLY A 6 -32.07 -26.77 -59.53
N LEU A 7 -31.30 -27.85 -59.39
CA LEU A 7 -30.73 -28.29 -58.11
C LEU A 7 -29.76 -27.21 -57.63
N ALA A 8 -30.02 -26.62 -56.47
CA ALA A 8 -29.07 -25.77 -55.79
C ALA A 8 -27.91 -26.64 -55.25
N VAL A 9 -26.69 -26.38 -55.73
CA VAL A 9 -25.48 -26.98 -55.18
C VAL A 9 -25.17 -26.27 -53.87
N ALA A 10 -25.00 -27.03 -52.79
CA ALA A 10 -24.57 -26.49 -51.50
C ALA A 10 -23.18 -25.84 -51.63
N ALA A 11 -23.05 -24.59 -51.20
CA ALA A 11 -21.76 -23.90 -51.18
C ALA A 11 -20.82 -24.60 -50.19
N GLY A 12 -19.63 -25.00 -50.67
CA GLY A 12 -18.58 -25.53 -49.81
C GLY A 12 -18.00 -24.47 -48.86
N PRO A 13 -17.23 -24.90 -47.84
CA PRO A 13 -16.62 -23.98 -46.88
C PRO A 13 -15.74 -22.93 -47.59
N PRO A 14 -15.70 -21.69 -47.08
CA PRO A 14 -14.94 -20.61 -47.71
C PRO A 14 -13.45 -20.96 -47.79
N SER A 15 -12.83 -20.64 -48.92
CA SER A 15 -11.40 -20.83 -49.11
C SER A 15 -10.59 -19.92 -48.20
N THR A 16 -9.34 -20.30 -47.90
CA THR A 16 -8.40 -19.51 -47.09
C THR A 16 -8.18 -18.09 -47.63
N ARG A 17 -8.33 -17.90 -48.93
CA ARG A 17 -8.27 -16.58 -49.58
C ARG A 17 -9.50 -15.73 -49.29
N GLN A 18 -10.70 -16.32 -49.33
CA GLN A 18 -11.95 -15.63 -48.99
C GLN A 18 -12.01 -15.25 -47.50
N LEU A 19 -11.41 -16.07 -46.63
CA LEU A 19 -11.27 -15.74 -45.21
C LEU A 19 -10.33 -14.54 -45.00
N ARG A 20 -9.21 -14.46 -45.72
CA ARG A 20 -8.30 -13.31 -45.68
C ARG A 20 -8.93 -12.03 -46.24
N GLU A 21 -9.65 -12.14 -47.36
CA GLU A 21 -10.34 -10.99 -47.96
C GLU A 21 -11.49 -10.49 -47.05
N ALA A 22 -12.15 -11.37 -46.29
CA ALA A 22 -13.14 -10.99 -45.27
C ALA A 22 -12.49 -10.36 -44.01
N GLU A 23 -11.27 -10.77 -43.65
CA GLU A 23 -10.49 -10.21 -42.54
C GLU A 23 -9.93 -8.83 -42.89
N GLU A 24 -9.52 -8.61 -44.15
CA GLU A 24 -9.12 -7.29 -44.67
C GLU A 24 -10.31 -6.34 -44.89
N ALA A 25 -11.49 -6.88 -45.20
CA ALA A 25 -12.73 -6.11 -45.36
C ALA A 25 -13.50 -5.89 -44.05
N ALA A 26 -13.04 -6.47 -42.93
CA ALA A 26 -13.64 -6.23 -41.62
C ALA A 26 -13.47 -4.75 -41.26
N PRO A 27 -14.54 -4.04 -40.82
CA PRO A 27 -14.41 -2.65 -40.40
C PRO A 27 -13.40 -2.61 -39.25
N VAL A 28 -12.25 -1.97 -39.50
CA VAL A 28 -11.31 -1.62 -38.46
C VAL A 28 -12.06 -0.68 -37.52
N PHE A 29 -12.56 -1.22 -36.40
CA PHE A 29 -12.99 -0.41 -35.29
C PHE A 29 -11.76 0.35 -34.83
N GLN A 30 -11.59 1.55 -35.36
CA GLN A 30 -10.65 2.53 -34.85
C GLN A 30 -11.13 2.84 -33.44
N TYR A 31 -10.63 2.09 -32.45
CA TYR A 31 -10.87 2.37 -31.05
C TYR A 31 -10.43 3.81 -30.82
N ALA A 32 -11.40 4.70 -30.62
CA ALA A 32 -11.16 6.05 -30.20
C ALA A 32 -10.36 5.99 -28.88
N GLY A 33 -9.07 6.32 -28.94
CA GLY A 33 -8.24 6.29 -27.74
C GLY A 33 -6.73 6.28 -27.90
N LYS A 34 -6.13 6.17 -29.10
CA LYS A 34 -4.64 6.28 -29.21
C LYS A 34 -4.06 7.63 -28.74
N ALA A 35 -4.90 8.65 -28.58
CA ALA A 35 -4.53 9.97 -28.08
C ALA A 35 -5.30 10.40 -26.82
N ALA A 36 -6.06 9.49 -26.19
CA ALA A 36 -6.72 9.82 -24.93
C ALA A 36 -5.64 9.97 -23.84
N LYS A 37 -5.69 11.07 -23.10
CA LYS A 37 -4.78 11.29 -21.97
C LYS A 37 -5.16 10.30 -20.87
N ARG A 38 -4.26 9.35 -20.61
CA ARG A 38 -4.37 8.41 -19.49
C ARG A 38 -4.64 9.20 -18.20
N LYS A 39 -5.67 8.79 -17.47
CA LYS A 39 -6.11 9.43 -16.22
C LYS A 39 -5.59 8.64 -15.04
N ASP A 40 -5.13 9.34 -14.02
CA ASP A 40 -4.83 8.75 -12.72
C ASP A 40 -6.15 8.52 -11.96
N ARG A 41 -6.26 7.39 -11.27
CA ARG A 41 -7.43 6.93 -10.53
C ARG A 41 -6.98 6.29 -9.23
N VAL A 42 -7.82 6.36 -8.22
CA VAL A 42 -7.62 5.68 -6.94
C VAL A 42 -8.66 4.58 -6.79
N PHE A 43 -8.23 3.40 -6.37
CA PHE A 43 -9.13 2.29 -6.02
C PHE A 43 -8.96 1.91 -4.56
N VAL A 44 -10.07 1.55 -3.92
CA VAL A 44 -10.16 1.20 -2.51
C VAL A 44 -10.96 -0.08 -2.34
N TRP A 45 -10.57 -0.92 -1.39
CA TRP A 45 -11.31 -2.14 -1.04
C TRP A 45 -10.95 -2.63 0.37
N GLY A 46 -11.71 -3.61 0.88
CA GLY A 46 -11.60 -4.17 2.23
C GLY A 46 -12.68 -3.63 3.17
N PHE A 47 -12.34 -3.44 4.44
CA PHE A 47 -13.25 -2.97 5.48
C PHE A 47 -13.63 -1.49 5.29
N SER A 48 -14.93 -1.20 5.25
CA SER A 48 -15.46 0.13 4.93
C SER A 48 -16.11 0.84 6.11
N TYR A 49 -16.45 0.14 7.19
CA TYR A 49 -17.32 0.68 8.24
C TYR A 49 -16.65 1.74 9.11
N SER A 50 -15.31 1.76 9.19
CA SER A 50 -14.58 2.86 9.82
C SER A 50 -14.54 4.12 8.96
N GLY A 51 -14.94 4.05 7.69
CA GLY A 51 -14.79 5.15 6.72
C GLY A 51 -13.46 5.16 5.96
N ALA A 52 -12.55 4.21 6.21
CA ALA A 52 -11.20 4.19 5.61
C ALA A 52 -11.18 4.16 4.08
N LEU A 53 -12.28 3.71 3.44
CA LEU A 53 -12.39 3.70 1.98
C LEU A 53 -12.85 5.04 1.40
N GLY A 54 -13.35 5.98 2.22
CA GLY A 54 -13.74 7.32 1.75
C GLY A 54 -15.00 7.35 0.88
N VAL A 55 -15.86 6.33 0.97
CA VAL A 55 -17.13 6.27 0.20
C VAL A 55 -18.31 6.31 1.17
N PRO A 56 -18.94 7.48 1.41
CA PRO A 56 -20.01 7.62 2.40
C PRO A 56 -21.18 6.65 2.20
N SER A 57 -21.54 6.38 0.94
CA SER A 57 -22.66 5.49 0.58
C SER A 57 -22.43 4.02 0.98
N PHE A 58 -21.19 3.63 1.32
CA PHE A 58 -20.93 2.31 1.91
C PHE A 58 -21.44 2.22 3.36
N VAL A 59 -21.33 3.29 4.13
CA VAL A 59 -21.72 3.31 5.55
C VAL A 59 -23.14 3.85 5.75
N LYS A 60 -23.50 4.87 4.97
CA LYS A 60 -24.81 5.54 4.99
C LYS A 60 -25.42 5.50 3.59
N PRO A 61 -26.14 4.42 3.23
CA PRO A 61 -26.68 4.25 1.89
C PRO A 61 -27.68 5.35 1.50
N ASP A 62 -27.63 5.81 0.25
CA ASP A 62 -28.45 6.92 -0.26
C ASP A 62 -29.96 6.63 -0.28
N ALA A 63 -30.35 5.35 -0.21
CA ALA A 63 -31.74 4.91 -0.18
C ALA A 63 -32.00 4.05 1.07
N GLY A 64 -33.05 4.39 1.82
CA GLY A 64 -33.37 3.82 3.15
C GLY A 64 -33.58 2.31 3.25
N TRP A 65 -33.58 1.59 2.12
CA TRP A 65 -33.74 0.13 2.07
C TRP A 65 -32.44 -0.64 1.82
N LYS A 66 -31.35 0.06 1.44
CA LYS A 66 -30.05 -0.60 1.23
C LYS A 66 -29.35 -0.77 2.58
N LYS A 67 -28.89 -1.98 2.87
CA LYS A 67 -28.04 -2.23 4.04
C LYS A 67 -26.65 -1.64 3.81
N PRO A 68 -26.00 -1.08 4.84
CA PRO A 68 -24.62 -0.65 4.75
C PRO A 68 -23.69 -1.77 4.29
N ARG A 69 -22.76 -1.44 3.41
CA ARG A 69 -21.65 -2.31 3.01
C ARG A 69 -20.57 -2.21 4.07
N ARG A 70 -20.36 -3.29 4.83
CA ARG A 70 -19.27 -3.40 5.81
C ARG A 70 -17.93 -3.77 5.17
N ILE A 71 -18.00 -4.42 4.01
CA ILE A 71 -16.87 -4.93 3.25
C ILE A 71 -17.11 -4.58 1.78
N GLN A 72 -16.08 -4.03 1.14
CA GLN A 72 -16.00 -3.86 -0.31
C GLN A 72 -14.97 -4.89 -0.81
N PRO A 73 -15.38 -6.08 -1.28
CA PRO A 73 -14.47 -7.21 -1.51
C PRO A 73 -13.70 -7.13 -2.83
N THR A 74 -13.93 -6.11 -3.64
CA THR A 74 -13.28 -5.86 -4.94
C THR A 74 -12.87 -4.39 -5.05
N PRO A 75 -11.86 -4.05 -5.87
CA PRO A 75 -11.48 -2.66 -6.12
C PRO A 75 -12.67 -1.79 -6.54
N TYR A 76 -12.93 -0.73 -5.78
CA TYR A 76 -13.93 0.28 -6.09
C TYR A 76 -13.24 1.62 -6.34
N ARG A 77 -13.66 2.33 -7.38
CA ARG A 77 -13.07 3.63 -7.73
C ARG A 77 -13.47 4.68 -6.69
N LEU A 78 -12.48 5.23 -6.01
CA LEU A 78 -12.64 6.44 -5.21
C LEU A 78 -12.52 7.64 -6.14
N GLU A 79 -13.53 8.51 -6.14
CA GLU A 79 -13.47 9.76 -6.89
C GLU A 79 -12.57 10.75 -6.15
N THR A 80 -11.55 11.24 -6.84
CA THR A 80 -10.60 12.24 -6.34
C THR A 80 -10.51 13.36 -7.36
N GLU A 81 -10.59 14.61 -6.89
CA GLU A 81 -10.43 15.79 -7.77
C GLU A 81 -8.96 15.99 -8.17
N GLU A 82 -8.06 15.70 -7.22
CA GLU A 82 -6.62 15.88 -7.37
C GLU A 82 -5.90 14.59 -7.79
N LYS A 83 -4.75 14.76 -8.44
CA LYS A 83 -3.83 13.67 -8.73
C LYS A 83 -3.13 13.24 -7.43
N ILE A 84 -3.46 12.04 -6.97
CA ILE A 84 -2.80 11.43 -5.82
C ILE A 84 -1.44 10.85 -6.22
N SER A 85 -0.40 11.22 -5.48
CA SER A 85 0.98 10.78 -5.69
C SER A 85 1.51 9.91 -4.55
N SER A 86 0.85 9.89 -3.39
CA SER A 86 1.20 9.03 -2.26
C SER A 86 -0.07 8.63 -1.51
N ALA A 87 -0.13 7.37 -1.06
CA ALA A 87 -1.22 6.85 -0.24
C ALA A 87 -0.63 6.01 0.90
N ALA A 88 -1.28 6.04 2.06
CA ALA A 88 -0.93 5.21 3.20
C ALA A 88 -2.18 4.74 3.94
N CYS A 89 -2.20 3.46 4.30
CA CYS A 89 -3.28 2.83 5.04
C CYS A 89 -2.80 2.57 6.47
N GLY A 90 -3.48 3.14 7.46
CA GLY A 90 -3.26 2.86 8.88
C GLY A 90 -4.24 1.81 9.41
N TYR A 91 -4.43 1.79 10.73
CA TYR A 91 -5.35 0.84 11.38
C TYR A 91 -6.77 1.40 11.34
N GLY A 92 -7.43 1.22 10.20
CA GLY A 92 -8.81 1.66 9.97
C GLY A 92 -8.96 3.10 9.50
N PHE A 93 -7.89 3.72 9.01
CA PHE A 93 -7.88 5.04 8.37
C PHE A 93 -6.87 5.09 7.22
N THR A 94 -7.01 6.09 6.34
CA THR A 94 -6.22 6.27 5.13
C THR A 94 -5.80 7.73 4.99
N LEU A 95 -4.57 7.94 4.54
CA LEU A 95 -4.09 9.22 4.03
C LEU A 95 -3.82 9.15 2.53
N LEU A 96 -4.24 10.19 1.83
CA LEU A 96 -3.92 10.44 0.43
C LEU A 96 -3.20 11.79 0.34
N ALA A 97 -2.16 11.87 -0.48
CA ALA A 97 -1.46 13.12 -0.72
C ALA A 97 -1.23 13.36 -2.20
N SER A 98 -1.31 14.63 -2.58
CA SER A 98 -0.92 15.14 -3.88
C SER A 98 0.36 15.96 -3.74
N ASN A 99 1.25 15.82 -4.72
CA ASN A 99 2.45 16.65 -4.82
C ASN A 99 2.16 18.06 -5.35
N THR A 100 0.89 18.49 -5.42
CA THR A 100 0.48 19.82 -5.87
C THR A 100 1.08 20.96 -5.04
N ARG A 101 1.10 22.16 -5.63
CA ARG A 101 1.42 23.42 -4.93
C ARG A 101 0.18 24.14 -4.41
N ASP A 102 -1.02 23.63 -4.71
CA ASP A 102 -2.24 24.20 -4.11
C ASP A 102 -2.25 24.00 -2.59
N ILE A 103 -2.97 24.84 -1.84
CA ILE A 103 -3.02 24.84 -0.39
C ILE A 103 -3.47 23.46 0.14
N THR A 104 -4.48 22.86 -0.47
CA THR A 104 -4.98 21.54 -0.07
C THR A 104 -4.19 20.43 -0.77
N LYS A 105 -3.43 19.65 0.01
CA LYS A 105 -2.50 18.62 -0.53
C LYS A 105 -2.64 17.26 0.12
N VAL A 106 -3.32 17.17 1.25
CA VAL A 106 -3.48 15.93 2.03
C VAL A 106 -4.96 15.77 2.37
N TRP A 107 -5.46 14.57 2.19
CA TRP A 107 -6.81 14.16 2.54
C TRP A 107 -6.76 12.93 3.44
N GLY A 108 -7.65 12.91 4.42
CA GLY A 108 -7.82 11.80 5.34
C GLY A 108 -9.23 11.24 5.31
N MET A 109 -9.35 9.93 5.50
CA MET A 109 -10.63 9.27 5.76
C MET A 109 -10.46 8.09 6.72
N GLY A 110 -11.51 7.75 7.45
CA GLY A 110 -11.53 6.65 8.41
C GLY A 110 -11.56 7.08 9.87
N LEU A 111 -11.02 6.22 10.74
CA LEU A 111 -10.92 6.45 12.17
C LEU A 111 -10.11 7.70 12.51
N ASN A 112 -10.63 8.54 13.42
CA ASN A 112 -9.99 9.79 13.84
C ASN A 112 -10.09 10.07 15.36
N LYS A 113 -10.19 9.02 16.19
CA LYS A 113 -10.32 9.17 17.65
C LYS A 113 -9.10 9.80 18.32
N ASP A 114 -7.93 9.68 17.72
CA ASP A 114 -6.68 10.27 18.21
C ASP A 114 -6.25 11.48 17.37
N SER A 115 -7.12 12.00 16.50
CA SER A 115 -6.78 13.06 15.53
C SER A 115 -5.64 12.66 14.57
N GLN A 116 -5.52 11.38 14.22
CA GLN A 116 -4.57 10.89 13.22
C GLN A 116 -4.84 11.43 11.80
N LEU A 117 -6.02 12.00 11.55
CA LEU A 117 -6.40 12.73 10.34
C LEU A 117 -6.45 14.26 10.59
N GLY A 118 -5.82 14.73 11.67
CA GLY A 118 -5.94 16.10 12.16
C GLY A 118 -7.35 16.43 12.70
N PHE A 119 -7.57 17.71 12.98
CA PHE A 119 -8.88 18.18 13.42
C PHE A 119 -9.90 18.14 12.27
N GLN A 120 -11.00 17.40 12.47
CA GLN A 120 -12.05 17.21 11.47
C GLN A 120 -13.40 17.63 12.06
N ARG A 121 -13.89 18.81 11.68
CA ARG A 121 -15.09 19.43 12.27
C ARG A 121 -16.38 18.70 11.87
N SER A 122 -17.27 18.44 12.84
CA SER A 122 -18.60 17.90 12.55
C SER A 122 -19.49 18.93 11.86
N ARG A 123 -20.20 18.51 10.80
CA ARG A 123 -21.21 19.36 10.13
C ARG A 123 -22.51 19.48 10.94
N ARG A 124 -22.80 18.53 11.84
CA ARG A 124 -24.05 18.48 12.62
C ARG A 124 -23.96 19.22 13.95
N ASP A 125 -22.79 19.20 14.55
CA ASP A 125 -22.53 19.82 15.85
C ASP A 125 -21.21 20.58 15.74
N GLN A 126 -21.28 21.90 15.75
CA GLN A 126 -20.09 22.75 15.60
C GLN A 126 -19.14 22.67 16.79
N THR A 127 -19.56 22.03 17.89
CA THR A 127 -18.78 21.84 19.12
C THR A 127 -18.02 20.51 19.15
N LYS A 128 -18.26 19.62 18.18
CA LYS A 128 -17.64 18.29 18.12
C LYS A 128 -16.95 18.01 16.79
N GLY A 129 -15.95 17.14 16.81
CA GLY A 129 -15.27 16.54 15.67
C GLY A 129 -15.87 15.19 15.29
N TYR A 130 -15.49 14.69 14.12
CA TYR A 130 -15.86 13.35 13.68
C TYR A 130 -14.88 12.30 14.20
N GLU A 131 -15.37 11.31 14.94
CA GLU A 131 -14.59 10.09 15.25
C GLU A 131 -14.34 9.22 14.01
N TYR A 132 -15.23 9.31 13.02
CA TYR A 132 -15.14 8.58 11.75
C TYR A 132 -15.40 9.54 10.59
N VAL A 133 -14.38 9.75 9.77
CA VAL A 133 -14.39 10.60 8.59
C VAL A 133 -14.76 9.73 7.38
N LEU A 134 -15.95 9.92 6.82
CA LEU A 134 -16.51 8.98 5.83
C LEU A 134 -16.15 9.29 4.37
N GLU A 135 -15.65 10.49 4.10
CA GLU A 135 -15.22 10.98 2.78
C GLU A 135 -13.81 11.56 2.89
N PRO A 136 -12.99 11.54 1.82
CA PRO A 136 -11.67 12.15 1.82
C PRO A 136 -11.78 13.63 2.19
N SER A 137 -11.37 13.96 3.41
CA SER A 137 -11.51 15.30 3.97
C SER A 137 -10.15 15.98 4.03
N PRO A 138 -10.02 17.24 3.60
CA PRO A 138 -8.77 17.99 3.67
C PRO A 138 -8.15 17.97 5.07
N ILE A 139 -6.83 17.81 5.15
CA ILE A 139 -6.06 17.96 6.38
C ILE A 139 -5.24 19.24 6.27
N PRO A 140 -5.59 20.32 7.00
CA PRO A 140 -4.82 21.55 6.98
C PRO A 140 -3.49 21.34 7.70
N LEU A 141 -2.39 21.50 6.97
CA LEU A 141 -1.04 21.44 7.53
C LEU A 141 -0.57 22.85 7.92
N PRO A 142 0.10 23.03 9.07
CA PRO A 142 0.66 24.31 9.48
C PRO A 142 1.96 24.63 8.72
N LEU A 143 1.86 24.75 7.39
CA LEU A 143 2.97 25.07 6.50
C LEU A 143 3.30 26.56 6.58
N GLU A 144 4.58 26.90 6.59
CA GLU A 144 5.06 28.28 6.45
C GLU A 144 4.79 28.82 5.06
N LYS A 145 4.97 27.99 4.02
CA LYS A 145 4.82 28.39 2.60
C LYS A 145 3.88 27.44 1.87
N PRO A 146 2.56 27.44 2.18
CA PRO A 146 1.61 26.47 1.66
C PRO A 146 1.50 26.48 0.13
N GLN A 147 1.81 27.56 -0.57
CA GLN A 147 1.75 27.61 -2.04
C GLN A 147 3.06 27.21 -2.74
N GLN A 148 4.12 26.88 -1.99
CA GLN A 148 5.43 26.51 -2.53
C GLN A 148 5.79 25.07 -2.17
N THR A 149 5.60 24.73 -0.90
CA THR A 149 5.94 23.44 -0.30
C THR A 149 5.10 22.32 -0.90
N ARG A 150 5.72 21.19 -1.23
CA ARG A 150 5.02 20.00 -1.75
C ARG A 150 5.06 18.87 -0.73
N VAL A 151 3.99 18.08 -0.68
CA VAL A 151 3.98 16.81 0.06
C VAL A 151 4.55 15.72 -0.84
N LEU A 152 5.56 15.02 -0.32
CA LEU A 152 6.26 13.95 -1.04
C LEU A 152 5.73 12.57 -0.68
N GLN A 153 5.49 12.33 0.61
CA GLN A 153 5.10 11.02 1.12
C GLN A 153 4.19 11.15 2.33
N VAL A 154 3.21 10.25 2.44
CA VAL A 154 2.46 10.02 3.67
C VAL A 154 2.74 8.63 4.23
N SER A 155 2.65 8.47 5.54
CA SER A 155 2.70 7.18 6.22
C SER A 155 1.74 7.17 7.41
N CYS A 156 1.17 6.01 7.70
CA CYS A 156 0.20 5.80 8.77
C CYS A 156 0.66 4.63 9.62
N GLY A 157 0.63 4.78 10.94
CA GLY A 157 0.76 3.68 11.88
C GLY A 157 -0.59 3.25 12.45
N ARG A 158 -0.57 2.76 13.69
CA ARG A 158 -1.80 2.35 14.42
C ARG A 158 -2.76 3.51 14.69
N ALA A 159 -2.25 4.64 15.15
CA ALA A 159 -3.07 5.80 15.54
C ALA A 159 -2.34 7.13 15.35
N HIS A 160 -1.31 7.15 14.49
CA HIS A 160 -0.54 8.34 14.16
C HIS A 160 -0.24 8.37 12.66
N SER A 161 0.10 9.57 12.18
CA SER A 161 0.33 9.87 10.78
C SER A 161 1.59 10.70 10.62
N LEU A 162 2.33 10.47 9.54
CA LEU A 162 3.50 11.23 9.15
C LEU A 162 3.31 11.78 7.74
N VAL A 163 3.72 13.03 7.53
CA VAL A 163 3.67 13.73 6.25
C VAL A 163 5.05 14.31 5.97
N LEU A 164 5.74 13.78 4.97
CA LEU A 164 7.03 14.28 4.51
C LEU A 164 6.82 15.35 3.45
N THR A 165 7.46 16.50 3.64
CA THR A 165 7.48 17.59 2.65
C THR A 165 8.83 17.69 1.94
N ASP A 166 8.88 18.45 0.86
CA ASP A 166 10.12 18.69 0.10
C ASP A 166 11.09 19.66 0.79
N SER A 167 10.59 20.54 1.66
CA SER A 167 11.34 21.69 2.17
C SER A 167 11.04 22.10 3.61
N GLU A 168 9.93 21.64 4.21
CA GLU A 168 9.50 22.03 5.56
C GLU A 168 9.60 20.87 6.58
N GLY A 169 10.37 19.83 6.25
CA GLY A 169 10.59 18.69 7.13
C GLY A 169 9.41 17.72 7.18
N VAL A 170 9.20 17.10 8.34
CA VAL A 170 8.19 16.06 8.57
C VAL A 170 7.14 16.57 9.55
N PHE A 171 5.87 16.44 9.19
CA PHE A 171 4.75 16.74 10.08
C PHE A 171 4.18 15.45 10.63
N THR A 172 3.85 15.44 11.91
CA THR A 172 3.27 14.28 12.61
C THR A 172 2.03 14.67 13.36
N MET A 173 1.02 13.81 13.36
CA MET A 173 -0.25 14.02 14.07
C MET A 173 -0.82 12.69 14.55
N GLY A 174 -1.72 12.73 15.53
CA GLY A 174 -2.30 11.54 16.13
C GLY A 174 -1.85 11.29 17.57
N ASN A 175 -1.99 10.03 17.98
CA ASN A 175 -1.56 9.54 19.29
C ASN A 175 -0.04 9.69 19.46
N ASN A 176 0.39 10.14 20.64
CA ASN A 176 1.80 10.29 21.02
C ASN A 176 2.13 9.63 22.38
N SER A 177 1.34 8.63 22.80
CA SER A 177 1.51 7.97 24.11
C SER A 177 2.89 7.31 24.28
N TYR A 178 3.58 7.01 23.18
CA TYR A 178 4.91 6.38 23.15
C TYR A 178 5.94 7.26 22.44
N GLY A 179 5.69 8.56 22.26
CA GLY A 179 6.61 9.49 21.60
C GLY A 179 6.70 9.33 20.08
N GLN A 180 5.82 8.54 19.46
CA GLN A 180 5.83 8.25 18.02
C GLN A 180 5.58 9.46 17.10
N CYS A 181 5.08 10.58 17.64
CA CYS A 181 5.02 11.86 16.92
C CYS A 181 6.29 12.71 17.11
N GLY A 182 7.37 12.16 17.67
CA GLY A 182 8.65 12.85 17.81
C GLY A 182 8.62 14.08 18.72
N ARG A 183 7.69 14.10 19.69
CA ARG A 183 7.58 15.15 20.72
C ARG A 183 7.42 14.54 22.09
N LYS A 184 7.76 15.30 23.14
CA LYS A 184 7.62 14.90 24.55
C LYS A 184 6.24 14.32 24.83
N VAL A 185 6.20 13.17 25.52
CA VAL A 185 4.96 12.56 26.00
C VAL A 185 4.38 13.41 27.11
N VAL A 186 3.09 13.73 27.00
CA VAL A 186 2.32 14.46 28.01
C VAL A 186 1.38 13.47 28.68
N GLU A 187 1.44 13.39 30.00
CA GLU A 187 0.56 12.54 30.80
C GLU A 187 -0.90 13.01 30.66
N ASP A 188 -1.82 12.06 30.55
CA ASP A 188 -3.26 12.30 30.35
C ASP A 188 -3.61 13.21 29.14
N GLU A 189 -2.77 13.23 28.10
CA GLU A 189 -3.05 13.98 26.88
C GLU A 189 -4.30 13.44 26.17
N ILE A 190 -5.27 14.34 25.93
CA ILE A 190 -6.47 14.05 25.16
C ILE A 190 -6.18 14.27 23.68
N TYR A 191 -6.03 13.17 22.93
CA TYR A 191 -5.72 13.22 21.50
C TYR A 191 -6.95 13.49 20.62
N SER A 192 -8.16 13.20 21.10
CA SER A 192 -9.40 13.41 20.34
C SER A 192 -9.65 14.89 20.09
N GLU A 193 -10.10 15.23 18.87
CA GLU A 193 -10.47 16.60 18.50
C GLU A 193 -9.31 17.61 18.67
N SER A 194 -8.07 17.13 18.61
CA SER A 194 -6.87 17.93 18.76
C SER A 194 -6.49 18.60 17.44
N HIS A 195 -6.08 19.87 17.54
CA HIS A 195 -5.50 20.63 16.43
C HIS A 195 -3.98 20.45 16.32
N LEU A 196 -3.38 19.65 17.22
CA LEU A 196 -1.93 19.54 17.32
C LEU A 196 -1.36 18.75 16.14
N ILE A 197 -0.57 19.45 15.33
CA ILE A 197 0.31 18.86 14.31
C ILE A 197 1.72 19.31 14.65
N HIS A 198 2.58 18.35 14.98
CA HIS A 198 3.97 18.61 15.34
C HIS A 198 4.86 18.61 14.09
N GLN A 199 5.86 19.48 14.08
CA GLN A 199 6.78 19.64 12.95
C GLN A 199 8.21 19.32 13.38
N LEU A 200 8.81 18.35 12.70
CA LEU A 200 10.20 17.94 12.85
C LEU A 200 11.02 18.60 11.75
N LYS A 201 11.94 19.51 12.11
CA LYS A 201 12.81 20.24 11.18
C LYS A 201 14.29 19.88 11.31
N GLU A 202 14.71 19.43 12.48
CA GLU A 202 16.12 19.25 12.84
C GLU A 202 16.61 17.87 12.41
N PHE A 203 16.95 17.75 11.12
CA PHE A 203 17.61 16.58 10.57
C PHE A 203 18.99 16.97 10.03
N ASP A 204 20.02 16.17 10.34
CA ASP A 204 21.39 16.38 9.85
C ASP A 204 21.49 16.36 8.31
N SER A 205 20.52 15.72 7.65
CA SER A 205 20.44 15.56 6.21
C SER A 205 19.00 15.54 5.73
N ARG A 206 18.81 15.62 4.41
CA ARG A 206 17.49 15.52 3.79
C ARG A 206 16.83 14.18 4.13
N VAL A 207 15.61 14.23 4.66
CA VAL A 207 14.78 13.04 4.87
C VAL A 207 14.23 12.56 3.53
N VAL A 208 14.54 11.32 3.17
CA VAL A 208 14.11 10.70 1.91
C VAL A 208 12.90 9.78 2.06
N GLN A 209 12.64 9.29 3.27
CA GLN A 209 11.54 8.38 3.56
C GLN A 209 11.06 8.52 5.01
N VAL A 210 9.75 8.33 5.21
CA VAL A 210 9.12 8.20 6.54
C VAL A 210 8.26 6.93 6.62
N ARG A 211 8.26 6.28 7.79
CA ARG A 211 7.42 5.11 8.09
C ARG A 211 6.88 5.22 9.52
N GLY A 212 5.57 4.98 9.70
CA GLY A 212 4.97 4.85 11.02
C GLY A 212 5.10 3.42 11.54
N SER A 213 5.65 3.27 12.74
CA SER A 213 5.75 1.98 13.45
C SER A 213 5.01 2.07 14.79
N SER A 214 4.50 0.96 15.29
CA SER A 214 3.91 0.89 16.63
C SER A 214 4.95 0.95 17.75
N GLU A 215 6.19 0.49 17.51
CA GLU A 215 7.25 0.48 18.51
C GLU A 215 8.62 0.86 17.90
N LEU A 216 9.35 1.75 18.58
CA LEU A 216 10.70 2.16 18.20
C LEU A 216 11.73 1.47 19.08
N SER A 217 12.52 0.56 18.51
CA SER A 217 13.66 -0.05 19.21
C SER A 217 14.96 0.64 18.78
N LEU A 218 15.47 1.56 19.62
CA LEU A 218 16.61 2.46 19.34
C LEU A 218 17.87 2.11 20.18
N GLY A 219 18.07 0.83 20.49
CA GLY A 219 19.16 0.33 21.36
C GLY A 219 18.79 0.29 22.85
N HIS A 220 17.58 0.69 23.20
CA HIS A 220 16.98 0.55 24.52
C HIS A 220 15.46 0.35 24.42
N TYR A 221 14.84 -0.07 25.51
CA TYR A 221 13.39 -0.31 25.60
C TYR A 221 12.60 0.89 26.14
N ASN A 222 13.27 2.00 26.43
CA ASN A 222 12.61 3.22 26.90
C ASN A 222 11.91 3.97 25.76
N ILE A 223 10.80 4.63 26.09
CA ILE A 223 10.10 5.56 25.20
C ILE A 223 11.08 6.62 24.69
N THR A 224 11.10 6.82 23.37
CA THR A 224 11.87 7.88 22.74
C THR A 224 10.92 8.90 22.13
N SER A 225 11.06 10.14 22.56
CA SER A 225 10.18 11.25 22.14
C SER A 225 10.90 12.30 21.28
N VAL A 226 12.12 12.00 20.86
CA VAL A 226 12.96 12.85 20.00
C VAL A 226 13.56 11.97 18.91
N PRO A 227 13.50 12.36 17.62
CA PRO A 227 14.15 11.62 16.56
C PRO A 227 15.63 11.38 16.88
N THR A 228 16.05 10.12 16.89
CA THR A 228 17.40 9.72 17.30
C THR A 228 18.02 8.86 16.21
N LYS A 229 19.30 9.12 15.89
CA LYS A 229 20.05 8.34 14.90
C LYS A 229 20.28 6.92 15.40
N LEU A 230 19.98 5.93 14.57
CA LEU A 230 20.27 4.52 14.84
C LEU A 230 21.78 4.25 14.83
N HIS A 231 22.20 3.29 15.66
CA HIS A 231 23.56 2.74 15.73
C HIS A 231 23.52 1.22 15.46
N GLY A 232 24.63 0.50 15.72
CA GLY A 232 24.73 -0.93 15.44
C GLY A 232 25.25 -1.21 14.05
N ASP A 233 24.83 -2.33 13.45
CA ASP A 233 25.36 -2.81 12.17
C ASP A 233 25.03 -1.86 10.99
N ILE A 234 24.07 -0.96 11.19
CA ILE A 234 23.67 0.06 10.21
C ILE A 234 24.57 1.31 10.23
N ALA A 235 25.47 1.43 11.22
CA ALA A 235 26.33 2.60 11.36
C ALA A 235 27.34 2.68 10.21
N GLY A 236 27.33 3.80 9.48
CA GLY A 236 28.21 4.00 8.31
C GLY A 236 27.72 3.31 7.03
N VAL A 237 26.57 2.64 7.06
CA VAL A 237 25.94 2.01 5.90
C VAL A 237 25.02 3.02 5.21
N ASN A 238 25.05 3.05 3.87
CA ASN A 238 24.14 3.90 3.09
C ASN A 238 22.79 3.18 2.89
N ILE A 239 21.78 3.60 3.66
CA ILE A 239 20.45 3.00 3.64
C ILE A 239 19.55 3.69 2.63
N ILE A 240 19.02 2.92 1.69
CA ILE A 240 18.16 3.41 0.61
C ILE A 240 16.68 3.23 0.89
N GLN A 241 16.32 2.31 1.80
CA GLN A 241 14.94 2.02 2.14
C GLN A 241 14.80 1.51 3.57
N VAL A 242 13.73 1.93 4.24
CA VAL A 242 13.23 1.36 5.50
C VAL A 242 11.77 0.93 5.37
N SER A 243 11.40 -0.11 6.11
CA SER A 243 10.05 -0.65 6.11
C SER A 243 9.64 -1.13 7.49
N SER A 244 8.45 -0.71 7.92
CA SER A 244 7.80 -1.14 9.14
C SER A 244 6.30 -0.89 9.01
N TYR A 245 5.51 -1.75 9.66
CA TYR A 245 4.06 -1.62 9.79
C TYR A 245 3.59 -2.09 11.17
N GLY A 246 4.13 -3.22 11.64
CA GLY A 246 4.03 -3.67 13.03
C GLY A 246 5.28 -3.29 13.84
N ASP A 247 5.72 -4.22 14.68
CA ASP A 247 6.81 -3.99 15.65
C ASP A 247 8.18 -4.48 15.16
N CYS A 248 8.24 -5.07 13.96
CA CYS A 248 9.49 -5.38 13.27
C CYS A 248 9.83 -4.27 12.26
N CYS A 249 11.12 -4.04 12.06
CA CYS A 249 11.67 -3.08 11.12
C CYS A 249 12.71 -3.75 10.25
N LEU A 250 12.70 -3.41 8.95
CA LEU A 250 13.73 -3.80 8.00
C LEU A 250 14.32 -2.57 7.32
N ALA A 251 15.61 -2.63 7.00
CA ALA A 251 16.30 -1.65 6.17
C ALA A 251 17.11 -2.34 5.06
N VAL A 252 17.26 -1.65 3.93
CA VAL A 252 18.02 -2.12 2.77
C VAL A 252 19.10 -1.09 2.44
N SER A 253 20.33 -1.55 2.24
CA SER A 253 21.45 -0.70 1.79
C SER A 253 21.52 -0.57 0.26
N ASP A 254 22.30 0.39 -0.23
CA ASP A 254 22.64 0.52 -1.65
C ASP A 254 23.45 -0.66 -2.22
N GLU A 255 24.20 -1.36 -1.37
CA GLU A 255 24.88 -2.61 -1.74
C GLU A 255 23.94 -3.83 -1.80
N GLY A 256 22.72 -3.69 -1.28
CA GLY A 256 21.68 -4.71 -1.27
C GLY A 256 21.68 -5.61 -0.03
N ASP A 257 22.35 -5.17 1.05
CA ASP A 257 22.31 -5.83 2.35
C ASP A 257 21.00 -5.52 3.08
N VAL A 258 20.54 -6.47 3.89
CA VAL A 258 19.31 -6.33 4.68
C VAL A 258 19.67 -6.26 6.16
N PHE A 259 19.08 -5.29 6.86
CA PHE A 259 19.20 -5.14 8.31
C PHE A 259 17.82 -5.25 8.95
N GLY A 260 17.75 -5.78 10.16
CA GLY A 260 16.51 -5.90 10.90
C GLY A 260 16.66 -5.64 12.39
N TRP A 261 15.60 -5.12 13.00
CA TRP A 261 15.44 -4.90 14.44
C TRP A 261 13.96 -4.86 14.81
N GLY A 262 13.66 -4.85 16.11
CA GLY A 262 12.31 -4.89 16.65
C GLY A 262 11.88 -6.28 17.09
N ASN A 263 10.59 -6.59 16.93
CA ASN A 263 10.00 -7.88 17.26
C ASN A 263 10.58 -9.01 16.39
N SER A 264 10.92 -10.12 17.04
CA SER A 264 11.37 -11.37 16.43
C SER A 264 10.70 -12.60 17.06
N GLU A 265 9.50 -12.45 17.63
CA GLU A 265 8.72 -13.56 18.22
C GLU A 265 8.26 -14.58 17.18
N TYR A 266 8.25 -14.18 15.91
CA TYR A 266 7.73 -14.93 14.78
C TYR A 266 8.82 -15.25 13.76
N LEU A 267 10.06 -15.46 14.23
CA LEU A 267 11.23 -15.81 13.43
C LEU A 267 11.71 -14.73 12.45
N GLN A 268 11.24 -13.48 12.58
CA GLN A 268 11.63 -12.39 11.68
C GLN A 268 13.14 -12.15 11.64
N LEU A 269 13.82 -12.28 12.80
CA LEU A 269 15.26 -12.04 12.98
C LEU A 269 15.99 -13.27 13.54
N ALA A 270 15.32 -14.43 13.59
CA ALA A 270 15.82 -15.64 14.23
C ALA A 270 17.04 -16.28 13.54
N SER A 271 17.39 -15.83 12.32
CA SER A 271 18.58 -16.25 11.61
C SER A 271 19.89 -15.73 12.21
N VAL A 272 19.82 -14.67 13.03
CA VAL A 272 21.01 -14.00 13.60
C VAL A 272 20.96 -13.82 15.11
N THR A 273 19.83 -14.13 15.76
CA THR A 273 19.67 -14.02 17.22
C THR A 273 18.52 -14.88 17.73
N GLU A 274 18.59 -15.31 18.98
CA GLU A 274 17.48 -15.97 19.70
C GLU A 274 16.60 -14.97 20.46
N THR A 275 17.01 -13.70 20.53
CA THR A 275 16.27 -12.65 21.25
C THR A 275 15.03 -12.23 20.47
N THR A 276 13.87 -12.23 21.14
CA THR A 276 12.59 -11.84 20.54
C THR A 276 12.35 -10.33 20.47
N GLN A 277 13.14 -9.53 21.20
CA GLN A 277 13.07 -8.07 21.20
C GLN A 277 14.45 -7.48 20.89
N VAL A 278 14.72 -7.29 19.59
CA VAL A 278 16.01 -6.84 19.08
C VAL A 278 16.03 -5.32 19.05
N ASN A 279 16.78 -4.69 19.94
CA ASN A 279 16.80 -3.22 20.03
C ASN A 279 17.89 -2.56 19.19
N VAL A 280 18.88 -3.29 18.69
CA VAL A 280 19.95 -2.77 17.84
C VAL A 280 19.83 -3.39 16.44
N PRO A 281 19.85 -2.60 15.35
CA PRO A 281 19.92 -3.11 13.97
C PRO A 281 20.99 -4.19 13.80
N ARG A 282 20.56 -5.34 13.27
CA ARG A 282 21.40 -6.49 12.94
C ARG A 282 21.43 -6.73 11.44
N HIS A 283 22.61 -6.97 10.89
CA HIS A 283 22.75 -7.42 9.52
C HIS A 283 22.20 -8.85 9.36
N LEU A 284 21.39 -9.10 8.33
CA LEU A 284 20.81 -10.40 7.99
C LEU A 284 21.53 -10.98 6.76
N PRO A 285 22.49 -11.92 6.94
CA PRO A 285 23.41 -12.36 5.88
C PRO A 285 22.78 -13.40 4.94
N PHE A 286 21.68 -13.04 4.28
CA PHE A 286 20.96 -13.91 3.36
C PHE A 286 21.67 -14.05 2.01
N LYS A 287 21.85 -15.29 1.54
CA LYS A 287 22.47 -15.59 0.23
C LYS A 287 21.40 -15.64 -0.88
N ILE A 288 20.75 -14.50 -1.13
CA ILE A 288 19.57 -14.41 -2.03
C ILE A 288 19.76 -13.48 -3.23
N GLY A 289 20.93 -12.85 -3.37
CA GLY A 289 21.19 -11.81 -4.37
C GLY A 289 21.07 -10.40 -3.79
N LYS A 290 21.26 -9.36 -4.61
CA LYS A 290 21.17 -7.97 -4.17
C LYS A 290 19.70 -7.60 -3.92
N VAL A 291 19.37 -7.25 -2.68
CA VAL A 291 18.02 -6.80 -2.32
C VAL A 291 17.86 -5.33 -2.69
N LYS A 292 16.80 -4.98 -3.42
CA LYS A 292 16.47 -3.58 -3.74
C LYS A 292 15.29 -3.03 -2.94
N GLU A 293 14.44 -3.91 -2.40
CA GLU A 293 13.25 -3.51 -1.65
C GLU A 293 12.86 -4.55 -0.61
N ALA A 294 12.43 -4.10 0.56
CA ALA A 294 11.88 -4.89 1.65
C ALA A 294 10.51 -4.35 2.08
N ALA A 295 9.64 -5.25 2.51
CA ALA A 295 8.42 -4.92 3.23
C ALA A 295 8.24 -5.80 4.47
N CYS A 296 7.85 -5.17 5.57
CA CYS A 296 7.69 -5.81 6.87
C CYS A 296 6.23 -5.67 7.33
N GLY A 297 5.58 -6.79 7.60
CA GLY A 297 4.24 -6.83 8.19
C GLY A 297 4.28 -6.89 9.71
N GLY A 298 3.26 -7.49 10.34
CA GLY A 298 3.28 -7.78 11.77
C GLY A 298 4.17 -8.97 12.10
N THR A 299 3.94 -10.09 11.41
CA THR A 299 4.59 -11.38 11.72
C THR A 299 5.44 -11.94 10.59
N GLY A 300 5.30 -11.40 9.37
CA GLY A 300 5.97 -11.90 8.17
C GLY A 300 6.64 -10.78 7.38
N ASN A 301 7.70 -11.15 6.66
CA ASN A 301 8.56 -10.27 5.91
C ASN A 301 8.65 -10.70 4.45
N VAL A 302 8.91 -9.74 3.57
CA VAL A 302 9.18 -9.98 2.16
C VAL A 302 10.33 -9.10 1.68
N VAL A 303 11.18 -9.65 0.83
CA VAL A 303 12.18 -8.87 0.07
C VAL A 303 12.08 -9.15 -1.41
N LEU A 304 12.52 -8.16 -2.18
CA LEU A 304 12.61 -8.17 -3.63
C LEU A 304 14.05 -7.88 -4.04
N THR A 305 14.58 -8.75 -4.88
CA THR A 305 15.93 -8.65 -5.45
C THR A 305 15.94 -7.82 -6.74
N GLU A 306 17.13 -7.37 -7.17
CA GLU A 306 17.31 -6.66 -8.45
C GLU A 306 16.83 -7.49 -9.65
N GLU A 307 16.97 -8.82 -9.59
CA GLU A 307 16.52 -9.75 -10.63
C GLU A 307 15.00 -9.94 -10.66
N GLY A 308 14.26 -9.36 -9.71
CA GLY A 308 12.81 -9.45 -9.63
C GLY A 308 12.29 -10.70 -8.90
N ASN A 309 13.15 -11.41 -8.15
CA ASN A 309 12.74 -12.54 -7.32
C ASN A 309 12.23 -12.07 -5.96
N VAL A 310 11.14 -12.68 -5.50
CA VAL A 310 10.47 -12.39 -4.22
C VAL A 310 10.77 -13.49 -3.21
N PHE A 311 11.28 -13.11 -2.05
CA PHE A 311 11.53 -14.02 -0.93
C PHE A 311 10.71 -13.64 0.29
N VAL A 312 10.25 -14.63 1.04
CA VAL A 312 9.38 -14.45 2.21
C VAL A 312 9.88 -15.24 3.41
N TRP A 313 9.70 -14.71 4.62
CA TRP A 313 10.00 -15.42 5.87
C TRP A 313 9.22 -14.82 7.05
N GLY A 314 9.42 -15.37 8.25
CA GLY A 314 8.66 -15.05 9.46
C GLY A 314 7.55 -16.06 9.69
N TYR A 315 6.35 -15.61 10.06
CA TYR A 315 5.18 -16.43 10.35
C TYR A 315 3.92 -15.93 9.63
N GLY A 316 3.08 -16.87 9.19
CA GLY A 316 1.74 -16.61 8.69
C GLY A 316 1.47 -17.31 7.35
N ILE A 317 0.70 -16.66 6.49
CA ILE A 317 0.41 -17.17 5.15
C ILE A 317 1.42 -16.55 4.19
N LEU A 318 2.57 -17.20 4.03
CA LEU A 318 3.76 -16.62 3.39
C LEU A 318 3.73 -16.63 1.86
N GLY A 319 2.83 -17.39 1.21
CA GLY A 319 2.64 -17.34 -0.25
C GLY A 319 3.24 -18.51 -1.04
N LYS A 320 3.76 -19.55 -0.37
CA LYS A 320 4.23 -20.81 -0.98
C LYS A 320 3.35 -22.01 -0.63
N GLY A 321 2.05 -21.77 -0.50
CA GLY A 321 1.07 -22.80 -0.17
C GLY A 321 0.85 -22.97 1.34
N PRO A 322 -0.04 -23.89 1.73
CA PRO A 322 -0.47 -24.05 3.12
C PRO A 322 0.57 -24.69 4.04
N ASN A 323 1.63 -25.29 3.48
CA ASN A 323 2.65 -25.99 4.26
C ASN A 323 3.76 -25.06 4.78
N LEU A 324 3.97 -23.89 4.15
CA LEU A 324 4.93 -22.91 4.62
C LEU A 324 4.23 -21.88 5.51
N ILE A 325 4.12 -22.23 6.79
CA ILE A 325 3.52 -21.36 7.82
C ILE A 325 4.58 -20.49 8.48
N GLU A 326 5.79 -21.00 8.67
CA GLU A 326 6.88 -20.26 9.30
C GLU A 326 8.26 -20.66 8.75
N THR A 327 9.20 -19.73 8.76
CA THR A 327 10.62 -19.97 8.45
C THR A 327 11.47 -18.80 8.94
N ALA A 328 12.67 -19.08 9.46
CA ALA A 328 13.65 -18.06 9.83
C ALA A 328 14.51 -17.58 8.64
N VAL A 329 14.45 -18.28 7.50
CA VAL A 329 15.28 -18.02 6.31
C VAL A 329 14.38 -17.68 5.13
N PRO A 330 14.74 -16.67 4.29
CA PRO A 330 13.95 -16.27 3.13
C PRO A 330 13.76 -17.40 2.13
N GLU A 331 12.50 -17.70 1.85
CA GLU A 331 12.06 -18.71 0.89
C GLU A 331 11.57 -18.04 -0.39
N MET A 332 12.15 -18.39 -1.54
CA MET A 332 11.77 -17.80 -2.83
C MET A 332 10.37 -18.27 -3.24
N ILE A 333 9.46 -17.34 -3.53
CA ILE A 333 8.18 -17.63 -4.18
C ILE A 333 8.46 -17.90 -5.68
N PRO A 334 8.01 -19.03 -6.25
CA PRO A 334 8.20 -19.32 -7.67
C PRO A 334 7.75 -18.17 -8.57
N PRO A 335 8.63 -17.62 -9.44
CA PRO A 335 8.29 -16.47 -10.28
C PRO A 335 7.08 -16.68 -11.20
N SER A 336 6.78 -17.93 -11.56
CA SER A 336 5.60 -18.32 -12.32
C SER A 336 4.27 -17.94 -11.67
N LEU A 337 4.24 -17.80 -10.34
CA LEU A 337 3.06 -17.32 -9.61
C LEU A 337 2.80 -15.82 -9.83
N PHE A 338 3.77 -15.08 -10.35
CA PHE A 338 3.66 -13.68 -10.75
C PHE A 338 3.57 -13.50 -12.27
N GLY A 339 3.35 -14.58 -13.03
CA GLY A 339 3.23 -14.55 -14.49
C GLY A 339 4.56 -14.60 -15.25
N TRP A 340 5.70 -14.70 -14.56
CA TRP A 340 7.00 -14.90 -15.21
C TRP A 340 7.13 -16.36 -15.68
N SER A 341 7.19 -16.56 -17.00
CA SER A 341 7.43 -17.85 -17.64
C SER A 341 8.31 -17.68 -18.89
N ASP A 342 8.74 -18.79 -19.48
CA ASP A 342 9.50 -18.79 -20.75
C ASP A 342 8.73 -18.10 -21.90
N PHE A 343 7.39 -18.06 -21.82
CA PHE A 343 6.52 -17.37 -22.79
C PHE A 343 6.36 -15.87 -22.51
N SER A 344 6.68 -15.42 -21.29
CA SER A 344 6.62 -14.03 -20.86
C SER A 344 7.90 -13.66 -20.10
N PRO A 345 9.07 -13.72 -20.76
CA PRO A 345 10.36 -13.56 -20.11
C PRO A 345 10.65 -12.13 -19.65
N ASP A 346 9.82 -11.15 -20.00
CA ASP A 346 9.97 -9.75 -19.57
C ASP A 346 9.20 -9.42 -18.30
N ILE A 347 8.29 -10.30 -17.83
CA ILE A 347 7.47 -10.02 -16.65
C ILE A 347 8.33 -10.24 -15.41
N ARG A 348 8.45 -9.20 -14.58
CA ARG A 348 9.17 -9.23 -13.31
C ARG A 348 8.39 -8.51 -12.23
N VAL A 349 8.57 -8.91 -10.98
CA VAL A 349 8.11 -8.11 -9.85
C VAL A 349 8.96 -6.85 -9.76
N ALA A 350 8.30 -5.71 -9.80
CA ALA A 350 8.90 -4.38 -9.72
C ALA A 350 8.87 -3.83 -8.30
N HIS A 351 7.79 -4.09 -7.55
CA HIS A 351 7.63 -3.62 -6.18
C HIS A 351 6.96 -4.64 -5.26
N VAL A 352 7.28 -4.57 -3.96
CA VAL A 352 6.62 -5.34 -2.90
C VAL A 352 6.08 -4.44 -1.78
N ARG A 353 4.95 -4.83 -1.19
CA ARG A 353 4.30 -4.14 -0.07
C ARG A 353 3.75 -5.16 0.92
N CYS A 354 3.64 -4.75 2.18
CA CYS A 354 2.99 -5.51 3.24
C CYS A 354 1.95 -4.64 3.93
N GLY A 355 0.85 -5.25 4.35
CA GLY A 355 0.07 -4.74 5.48
C GLY A 355 0.37 -5.58 6.72
N LEU A 356 -0.60 -5.72 7.62
CA LEU A 356 -0.36 -6.43 8.89
C LEU A 356 -0.09 -7.94 8.71
N SER A 357 -0.87 -8.59 7.83
CA SER A 357 -0.86 -10.07 7.68
C SER A 357 -1.05 -10.51 6.23
N GLN A 358 -0.85 -9.58 5.30
CA GLN A 358 -1.05 -9.75 3.88
C GLN A 358 0.04 -9.02 3.10
N PHE A 359 0.29 -9.54 1.91
CA PHE A 359 1.39 -9.14 1.04
C PHE A 359 0.84 -8.74 -0.31
N ALA A 360 1.57 -7.84 -0.98
CA ALA A 360 1.28 -7.44 -2.33
C ALA A 360 2.57 -7.33 -3.15
N ALA A 361 2.49 -7.72 -4.41
CA ALA A 361 3.54 -7.56 -5.40
C ALA A 361 2.98 -6.89 -6.65
N LEU A 362 3.73 -5.92 -7.18
CA LEU A 362 3.41 -5.22 -8.43
C LEU A 362 4.41 -5.66 -9.48
N THR A 363 3.93 -6.08 -10.65
CA THR A 363 4.80 -6.39 -11.78
C THR A 363 5.17 -5.13 -12.55
N ASN A 364 6.22 -5.20 -13.37
CA ASN A 364 6.60 -4.15 -14.33
C ASN A 364 5.54 -3.87 -15.41
N ARG A 365 4.47 -4.68 -15.49
CA ARG A 365 3.30 -4.46 -16.36
C ARG A 365 2.12 -3.82 -15.63
N GLY A 366 2.29 -3.42 -14.36
CA GLY A 366 1.22 -2.83 -13.57
C GLY A 366 0.14 -3.84 -13.14
N GLU A 367 0.49 -5.13 -13.06
CA GLU A 367 -0.38 -6.16 -12.50
C GLU A 367 -0.14 -6.28 -10.99
N LEU A 368 -1.23 -6.30 -10.23
CA LEU A 368 -1.21 -6.45 -8.78
C LEU A 368 -1.50 -7.89 -8.39
N PHE A 369 -0.59 -8.51 -7.63
CA PHE A 369 -0.76 -9.80 -6.99
C PHE A 369 -0.83 -9.61 -5.48
N VAL A 370 -1.71 -10.35 -4.80
CA VAL A 370 -1.87 -10.31 -3.35
C VAL A 370 -1.96 -11.72 -2.78
N TRP A 371 -1.49 -11.89 -1.54
CA TRP A 371 -1.64 -13.13 -0.78
C TRP A 371 -1.61 -12.84 0.71
N GLY A 372 -1.89 -13.86 1.52
CA GLY A 372 -1.92 -13.75 2.97
C GLY A 372 -3.31 -13.90 3.56
N LYS A 373 -3.50 -13.35 4.76
CA LYS A 373 -4.78 -13.34 5.46
C LYS A 373 -5.78 -12.40 4.77
N ASN A 374 -7.00 -12.87 4.55
CA ASN A 374 -8.06 -12.07 3.91
C ASN A 374 -9.01 -11.45 4.92
N LEU A 375 -8.45 -10.63 5.83
CA LEU A 375 -9.21 -9.97 6.87
C LEU A 375 -10.21 -9.00 6.26
N ARG A 376 -11.51 -9.30 6.39
CA ARG A 376 -12.61 -8.44 5.93
C ARG A 376 -12.50 -8.06 4.44
N GLY A 377 -12.00 -8.98 3.60
CA GLY A 377 -11.95 -8.78 2.15
C GLY A 377 -10.81 -7.89 1.68
N CYS A 378 -9.78 -7.67 2.51
CA CYS A 378 -8.65 -6.79 2.21
C CYS A 378 -7.85 -7.23 0.98
N LEU A 379 -7.95 -8.48 0.53
CA LEU A 379 -7.27 -8.91 -0.70
C LEU A 379 -7.94 -8.43 -1.99
N GLY A 380 -9.20 -8.00 -1.95
CA GLY A 380 -9.84 -7.40 -3.15
C GLY A 380 -10.12 -8.38 -4.29
N THR A 381 -10.06 -9.69 -4.06
CA THR A 381 -10.24 -10.72 -5.10
C THR A 381 -11.71 -11.08 -5.35
N GLY A 382 -12.64 -10.44 -4.65
CA GLY A 382 -14.07 -10.80 -4.61
C GLY A 382 -14.39 -11.99 -3.71
N ARG A 383 -13.36 -12.74 -3.31
CA ARG A 383 -13.40 -13.89 -2.42
C ARG A 383 -13.08 -13.48 -0.99
N MET A 384 -13.54 -14.26 -0.02
CA MET A 384 -13.36 -13.98 1.42
C MET A 384 -12.36 -14.93 2.09
N GLU A 385 -11.91 -15.96 1.37
CA GLU A 385 -10.93 -16.93 1.84
C GLU A 385 -9.52 -16.34 1.81
N ASP A 386 -8.69 -16.82 2.73
CA ASP A 386 -7.25 -16.57 2.74
C ASP A 386 -6.60 -17.05 1.42
N GLN A 387 -5.52 -16.39 1.00
CA GLN A 387 -4.79 -16.74 -0.21
C GLN A 387 -3.39 -17.22 0.13
N TYR A 388 -3.15 -18.52 -0.06
CA TYR A 388 -1.87 -19.17 0.23
C TYR A 388 -0.83 -19.05 -0.90
N PHE A 389 -1.24 -18.50 -2.04
CA PHE A 389 -0.40 -18.21 -3.18
C PHE A 389 -0.72 -16.80 -3.69
N PRO A 390 0.24 -16.11 -4.33
CA PRO A 390 -0.03 -14.87 -5.05
C PRO A 390 -1.22 -15.01 -6.00
N TRP A 391 -2.21 -14.14 -5.83
CA TRP A 391 -3.41 -14.10 -6.65
C TRP A 391 -3.55 -12.73 -7.31
N ARG A 392 -3.79 -12.73 -8.62
CA ARG A 392 -3.94 -11.48 -9.38
C ARG A 392 -5.26 -10.78 -9.04
N VAL A 393 -5.18 -9.50 -8.68
CA VAL A 393 -6.34 -8.64 -8.43
C VAL A 393 -6.77 -7.98 -9.72
N THR A 394 -8.07 -8.08 -10.05
CA THR A 394 -8.63 -7.41 -11.24
C THR A 394 -8.92 -5.94 -10.92
N VAL A 395 -8.08 -5.04 -11.42
CA VAL A 395 -8.22 -3.58 -11.30
C VAL A 395 -8.40 -2.98 -12.70
N PRO A 396 -9.33 -2.04 -12.93
CA PRO A 396 -9.57 -1.48 -14.26
C PRO A 396 -8.55 -0.37 -14.62
N GLY A 397 -7.30 -0.76 -14.76
CA GLY A 397 -6.16 0.05 -15.19
C GLY A 397 -4.82 -0.59 -14.80
N GLU A 398 -3.72 0.09 -15.12
CA GLU A 398 -2.37 -0.33 -14.70
C GLU A 398 -2.10 0.19 -13.28
N VAL A 399 -1.80 -0.71 -12.35
CA VAL A 399 -1.50 -0.34 -10.97
C VAL A 399 -0.08 0.22 -10.90
N VAL A 400 0.05 1.44 -10.36
CA VAL A 400 1.31 2.15 -10.20
C VAL A 400 1.90 1.90 -8.81
N ASP A 401 1.06 1.88 -7.78
CA ASP A 401 1.48 1.60 -6.41
C ASP A 401 0.28 1.12 -5.57
N VAL A 402 0.56 0.54 -4.41
CA VAL A 402 -0.44 0.06 -3.47
C VAL A 402 -0.03 0.32 -2.02
N ALA A 403 -1.00 0.74 -1.21
CA ALA A 403 -0.88 0.87 0.24
C ALA A 403 -1.74 -0.21 0.91
N CYS A 404 -1.14 -0.90 1.88
CA CYS A 404 -1.76 -2.02 2.57
C CYS A 404 -1.97 -1.66 4.04
N GLY A 405 -3.21 -1.74 4.54
CA GLY A 405 -3.55 -1.51 5.94
C GLY A 405 -3.63 -2.79 6.75
N VAL A 406 -4.47 -2.82 7.78
CA VAL A 406 -4.81 -4.06 8.51
C VAL A 406 -5.84 -4.89 7.75
N ASP A 407 -6.88 -4.22 7.26
CA ASP A 407 -8.09 -4.85 6.71
C ASP A 407 -8.65 -4.09 5.49
N HIS A 408 -7.88 -3.17 4.92
CA HIS A 408 -8.20 -2.45 3.69
C HIS A 408 -6.94 -2.13 2.88
N MET A 409 -7.11 -1.83 1.61
CA MET A 409 -6.04 -1.43 0.71
C MET A 409 -6.49 -0.28 -0.19
N VAL A 410 -5.50 0.50 -0.63
CA VAL A 410 -5.65 1.55 -1.62
C VAL A 410 -4.65 1.33 -2.74
N SER A 411 -5.06 1.45 -3.99
CA SER A 411 -4.15 1.44 -5.13
C SER A 411 -4.25 2.71 -5.97
N MET A 412 -3.09 3.17 -6.42
CA MET A 412 -2.96 4.24 -7.40
C MET A 412 -2.85 3.60 -8.78
N VAL A 413 -3.70 4.02 -9.71
CA VAL A 413 -3.92 3.33 -10.98
C VAL A 413 -3.93 4.32 -12.12
N ARG A 414 -3.30 3.96 -13.24
CA ARG A 414 -3.37 4.73 -14.47
C ARG A 414 -4.28 4.01 -15.46
N SER A 415 -5.27 4.71 -16.02
CA SER A 415 -6.20 4.11 -16.98
C SER A 415 -5.47 3.52 -18.20
N PHE A 416 -6.06 2.50 -18.82
CA PHE A 416 -5.52 1.89 -20.05
C PHE A 416 -5.53 2.86 -21.24
N THR A 417 -6.55 3.73 -21.29
CA THR A 417 -6.74 4.78 -22.30
C THR A 417 -7.02 6.13 -21.66
#